data_AF-A0A913YDS5-F1
#
_entry.id   AF-A0A913YDS5-F1
#
_cell.length_a   1.000
_cell.length_b   1.000
_cell.length_c   1.000
_cell.angle_alpha   90.00
_cell.angle_beta   90.00
_cell.angle_gamma   90.00
#
_symmetry.space_group_name_H-M   'P 1'
#
loop_
_entity.id
_entity.type
_entity.pdbx_description
1 polymer ?
#
loop_
_entity_poly.entity_id
_entity_poly.type
_entity_poly.pdbx_seq_one_letter_code
_entity_poly.pdbx_strand_id
1 'polypeptide(L)'
;MAERNPLAGRAWKALTEEEREEYKKKSKNMKEIDLNTIEDSQRHKIIRTARLQIMDQLEVLNNLGCHSMLLLVDTADGKIDGLGSEEGLQFLSSNVDIQLKFRQYLACDIKVYSPKDISNLFNQKYSEATGKQNSKVPYQKGNFKVHNLPEGIPFQRPYAYGRKQRSLIMEAKDCIRFEILNDDVQNLHSNEEVSQIVDGEVKTGADGDTNLQPPQISKEDFKVFLKLVDGEVLSAADVERKIGEKDVAVDLVLDQDERLKVQSSPALSLFDGDALRAIEGNMSHSEEEGVVIPVFSDETEQKFWLFYGYISPRSLSRISDDEKVEGLWLDIMAKDESSTKYKLLTKHPDSIDGLNIVKSKIGPLYFCQKLALRKNTIFEMPGGFYNAIMKVINLYWF
;
A
#
# COMPACT_ATOMS: atom_id res chain seq x y z
N MET A 1 -46.30 25.10 4.49
CA MET A 1 -45.82 25.46 5.85
C MET A 1 -44.98 24.29 6.33
N ALA A 2 -43.68 24.49 6.57
CA ALA A 2 -42.80 23.40 7.03
C ALA A 2 -43.20 22.98 8.45
N GLU A 3 -43.45 21.69 8.65
CA GLU A 3 -43.71 21.13 9.98
C GLU A 3 -42.52 21.43 10.89
N ARG A 4 -42.77 22.19 11.95
CA ARG A 4 -41.75 22.51 12.94
C ARG A 4 -41.48 21.26 13.75
N ASN A 5 -40.26 20.73 13.67
CA ASN A 5 -39.79 19.63 14.50
C ASN A 5 -40.01 19.96 16.00
N PRO A 6 -40.97 19.30 16.68
CA PRO A 6 -41.35 19.64 18.05
C PRO A 6 -40.22 19.39 19.05
N LEU A 7 -39.36 18.41 18.76
CA LEU A 7 -38.23 18.04 19.59
C LEU A 7 -37.13 19.10 19.49
N ALA A 8 -36.82 19.57 18.28
CA ALA A 8 -35.88 20.66 18.07
C ALA A 8 -36.36 21.96 18.73
N GLY A 9 -37.67 22.25 18.67
CA GLY A 9 -38.26 23.41 19.33
C GLY A 9 -38.20 23.35 20.87
N ARG A 10 -38.34 22.16 21.46
CA ARG A 10 -38.19 21.95 22.91
C ARG A 10 -36.74 22.03 23.34
N ALA A 11 -35.82 21.39 22.61
CA ALA A 11 -34.39 21.47 22.86
C ALA A 11 -33.89 22.92 22.78
N TRP A 12 -34.31 23.68 21.75
CA TRP A 12 -33.97 25.09 21.61
C TRP A 12 -34.42 25.95 22.79
N LYS A 13 -35.61 25.68 23.33
CA LYS A 13 -36.15 26.38 24.50
C LYS A 13 -35.45 25.99 25.81
N ALA A 14 -34.84 24.81 25.88
CA ALA A 14 -34.09 24.35 27.05
C ALA A 14 -32.66 24.92 27.12
N LEU A 15 -32.10 25.37 25.98
CA LEU A 15 -30.79 26.03 25.94
C LEU A 15 -30.80 27.41 26.62
N THR A 16 -29.69 27.75 27.24
CA THR A 16 -29.40 29.09 27.79
C THR A 16 -29.22 30.12 26.69
N GLU A 17 -29.31 31.41 27.02
CA GLU A 17 -29.19 32.47 26.01
C GLU A 17 -27.78 32.54 25.39
N GLU A 18 -26.74 32.20 26.16
CA GLU A 18 -25.37 32.09 25.66
C GLU A 18 -25.21 30.94 24.63
N GLU A 19 -25.76 29.76 24.92
CA GLU A 19 -25.73 28.61 24.00
C GLU A 19 -26.52 28.87 22.72
N ARG A 20 -27.65 29.60 22.81
CA ARG A 20 -28.42 30.00 21.62
C ARG A 20 -27.67 31.00 20.77
N GLU A 21 -26.98 31.98 21.37
CA GLU A 21 -26.13 32.92 20.65
C GLU A 21 -24.94 32.21 19.98
N GLU A 22 -24.34 31.23 20.65
CA GLU A 22 -23.29 30.39 20.06
C GLU A 22 -23.82 29.59 18.85
N TYR A 23 -25.03 29.03 18.95
CA TYR A 23 -25.67 28.30 17.86
C TYR A 23 -26.00 29.21 16.67
N LYS A 24 -26.51 30.43 16.93
CA LYS A 24 -26.73 31.46 15.89
C LYS A 24 -25.41 31.87 15.24
N LYS A 25 -24.32 31.98 16.02
CA LYS A 25 -22.98 32.33 15.52
C LYS A 25 -22.39 31.19 14.66
N LYS A 26 -22.53 29.93 15.09
CA LYS A 26 -22.15 28.74 14.32
C LYS A 26 -22.93 28.63 13.01
N SER A 27 -24.25 28.86 13.06
CA SER A 27 -25.11 28.85 11.87
C SER A 27 -24.76 29.96 10.88
N LYS A 28 -24.47 31.18 11.35
CA LYS A 28 -24.01 32.29 10.49
C LYS A 28 -22.61 32.05 9.89
N ASN A 29 -21.78 31.24 10.55
CA ASN A 29 -20.43 30.88 10.10
C ASN A 29 -20.37 29.64 9.20
N MET A 30 -21.44 28.85 9.11
CA MET A 30 -21.59 27.85 8.05
C MET A 30 -21.79 28.58 6.73
N LYS A 31 -20.67 28.97 6.10
CA LYS A 31 -20.70 29.43 4.71
C LYS A 31 -21.20 28.27 3.85
N GLU A 32 -22.22 28.55 3.04
CA GLU A 32 -22.67 27.67 1.97
C GLU A 32 -21.45 27.36 1.08
N ILE A 33 -21.07 26.08 1.04
CA ILE A 33 -19.84 25.63 0.40
C ILE A 33 -20.08 25.64 -1.11
N ASP A 34 -19.51 26.63 -1.81
CA ASP A 34 -19.52 26.65 -3.28
C ASP A 34 -18.51 25.63 -3.81
N LEU A 35 -19.02 24.51 -4.35
CA LEU A 35 -18.23 23.37 -4.80
C LEU A 35 -17.28 23.69 -5.97
N ASN A 36 -17.48 24.80 -6.68
CA ASN A 36 -16.71 25.14 -7.89
C ASN A 36 -15.43 25.94 -7.61
N THR A 37 -15.21 26.41 -6.38
CA THR A 37 -14.09 27.31 -6.02
C THR A 37 -13.14 26.72 -4.98
N ILE A 38 -13.29 25.43 -4.64
CA ILE A 38 -12.52 24.78 -3.58
C ILE A 38 -11.25 24.15 -4.16
N GLU A 39 -10.10 24.55 -3.63
CA GLU A 39 -8.81 23.93 -3.92
C GLU A 39 -8.77 22.47 -3.41
N ASP A 40 -8.10 21.56 -4.13
CA ASP A 40 -8.08 20.12 -3.81
C ASP A 40 -7.71 19.82 -2.35
N SER A 41 -6.78 20.57 -1.75
CA SER A 41 -6.36 20.38 -0.34
C SER A 41 -7.45 20.76 0.67
N GLN A 42 -8.27 21.76 0.34
CA GLN A 42 -9.38 22.22 1.19
C GLN A 42 -10.57 21.26 1.07
N ARG A 43 -10.82 20.74 -0.13
CA ARG A 43 -11.85 19.73 -0.39
C ARG A 43 -11.64 18.47 0.46
N HIS A 44 -10.41 17.94 0.49
CA HIS A 44 -10.07 16.77 1.31
C HIS A 44 -10.31 17.03 2.81
N LYS A 45 -9.95 18.22 3.30
CA LYS A 45 -10.19 18.60 4.71
C LYS A 45 -11.68 18.66 5.02
N ILE A 46 -12.48 19.28 4.17
CA ILE A 46 -13.94 19.38 4.33
C ILE A 46 -14.59 18.00 4.34
N ILE A 47 -14.24 17.13 3.37
CA ILE A 47 -14.76 15.76 3.29
C ILE A 47 -14.39 14.98 4.55
N ARG A 48 -13.14 15.09 5.02
CA ARG A 48 -12.70 14.42 6.26
C ARG A 48 -13.50 14.90 7.47
N THR A 49 -13.70 16.21 7.63
CA THR A 49 -14.47 16.77 8.75
C THR A 49 -15.93 16.33 8.70
N ALA A 50 -16.58 16.37 7.54
CA ALA A 50 -17.96 15.93 7.36
C ALA A 50 -18.10 14.41 7.65
N ARG A 51 -17.13 13.60 7.21
CA ARG A 51 -17.09 12.17 7.51
C ARG A 51 -17.04 11.90 9.01
N LEU A 52 -16.17 12.59 9.75
CA LEU A 52 -16.07 12.41 11.20
C LEU A 52 -17.39 12.76 11.92
N GLN A 53 -18.06 13.83 11.50
CA GLN A 53 -19.37 14.22 12.05
C GLN A 53 -20.45 13.17 11.79
N ILE A 54 -20.46 12.58 10.58
CA ILE A 54 -21.41 11.52 10.26
C ILE A 54 -21.12 10.25 11.07
N MET A 55 -19.84 9.90 11.28
CA MET A 55 -19.46 8.74 12.09
C MET A 55 -19.91 8.90 13.55
N ASP A 56 -19.75 10.08 14.13
CA ASP A 56 -20.26 10.40 15.48
C ASP A 56 -21.79 10.22 15.57
N GLN A 57 -22.54 10.67 14.56
CA GLN A 57 -23.99 10.46 14.50
C GLN A 57 -24.37 8.98 14.31
N LEU A 58 -23.62 8.23 13.49
CA LEU A 58 -23.84 6.80 13.30
C LEU A 58 -23.57 6.03 14.60
N GLU A 59 -22.58 6.45 15.40
CA GLU A 59 -22.30 5.85 16.70
C GLU A 59 -23.47 6.01 17.68
N VAL A 60 -24.11 7.19 17.70
CA VAL A 60 -25.34 7.40 18.48
C VAL A 60 -26.45 6.44 18.04
N LEU A 61 -26.64 6.23 16.73
CA LEU A 61 -27.64 5.29 16.22
C LEU A 61 -27.32 3.84 16.56
N ASN A 62 -26.04 3.45 16.47
CA ASN A 62 -25.58 2.11 16.86
C ASN A 62 -25.83 1.85 18.34
N ASN A 63 -25.55 2.83 19.21
CA ASN A 63 -25.83 2.76 20.64
C ASN A 63 -27.33 2.65 20.98
N LEU A 64 -28.20 3.10 20.08
CA LEU A 64 -29.65 2.93 20.16
C LEU A 64 -30.14 1.60 19.56
N GLY A 65 -29.22 0.73 19.12
CA GLY A 65 -29.51 -0.60 18.58
C GLY A 65 -29.87 -0.60 17.09
N CYS A 66 -29.53 0.46 16.35
CA CYS A 66 -29.79 0.52 14.91
C CYS A 66 -28.57 0.03 14.10
N HIS A 67 -28.77 -0.96 13.22
CA HIS A 67 -27.75 -1.35 12.24
C HIS A 67 -27.76 -0.37 11.07
N SER A 68 -26.73 0.46 11.00
CA SER A 68 -26.64 1.55 10.04
C SER A 68 -25.51 1.32 9.04
N MET A 69 -25.70 1.79 7.81
CA MET A 69 -24.76 1.65 6.71
C MET A 69 -24.88 2.87 5.78
N LEU A 70 -23.75 3.41 5.36
CA LEU A 70 -23.62 4.56 4.49
C LEU A 70 -22.57 4.26 3.41
N LEU A 71 -22.91 4.60 2.17
CA LEU A 71 -21.99 4.53 1.02
C LEU A 71 -21.70 5.93 0.52
N LEU A 72 -20.42 6.25 0.40
CA LEU A 72 -19.93 7.50 -0.15
C LEU A 72 -19.08 7.21 -1.39
N VAL A 73 -19.23 8.02 -2.43
CA VAL A 73 -18.34 7.98 -3.60
C VAL A 73 -17.66 9.32 -3.72
N ASP A 74 -16.33 9.34 -3.67
CA ASP A 74 -15.60 10.56 -3.99
C ASP A 74 -15.57 10.74 -5.52
N THR A 75 -16.14 11.84 -5.99
CA THR A 75 -16.21 12.15 -7.42
C THR A 75 -14.85 12.51 -8.04
N ALA A 76 -13.82 12.78 -7.23
CA ALA A 76 -12.48 13.09 -7.72
C ALA A 76 -11.69 11.85 -8.16
N ASP A 77 -11.84 10.72 -7.45
CA ASP A 77 -11.07 9.50 -7.70
C ASP A 77 -11.94 8.25 -7.93
N GLY A 78 -13.26 8.38 -7.76
CA GLY A 78 -14.23 7.29 -7.89
C GLY A 78 -14.11 6.23 -6.81
N LYS A 79 -13.45 6.52 -5.68
CA LYS A 79 -13.33 5.60 -4.56
C LYS A 79 -14.67 5.52 -3.83
N ILE A 80 -15.08 4.29 -3.51
CA ILE A 80 -16.27 4.02 -2.70
C ILE A 80 -15.81 3.78 -1.27
N ASP A 81 -16.30 4.58 -0.34
CA ASP A 81 -16.07 4.40 1.09
C ASP A 81 -17.38 3.96 1.75
N GLY A 82 -17.35 2.82 2.44
CA GLY A 82 -18.43 2.36 3.32
C GLY A 82 -18.20 2.80 4.75
N LEU A 83 -19.24 3.28 5.43
CA LEU A 83 -19.25 3.64 6.85
C LEU A 83 -20.50 3.04 7.51
N GLY A 84 -20.45 2.73 8.79
CA GLY A 84 -21.63 2.19 9.47
C GLY A 84 -21.32 1.43 10.74
N SER A 85 -22.35 0.80 11.28
CA SER A 85 -22.24 -0.29 12.25
C SER A 85 -21.41 -1.45 11.70
N GLU A 86 -20.89 -2.27 12.60
CA GLU A 86 -20.15 -3.48 12.23
C GLU A 86 -20.98 -4.41 11.34
N GLU A 87 -22.25 -4.64 11.69
CA GLU A 87 -23.16 -5.47 10.89
C GLU A 87 -23.50 -4.82 9.54
N GLY A 88 -23.64 -3.50 9.51
CA GLY A 88 -23.85 -2.75 8.26
C GLY A 88 -22.65 -2.85 7.30
N LEU A 89 -21.44 -2.80 7.84
CA LEU A 89 -20.20 -2.99 7.07
C LEU A 89 -20.03 -4.45 6.63
N GLN A 90 -20.39 -5.42 7.47
CA GLN A 90 -20.40 -6.85 7.12
C GLN A 90 -21.43 -7.14 6.02
N PHE A 91 -22.57 -6.47 6.03
CA PHE A 91 -23.54 -6.54 4.94
C PHE A 91 -22.95 -6.00 3.64
N LEU A 92 -22.22 -4.88 3.65
CA LEU A 92 -21.55 -4.35 2.45
C LEU A 92 -20.46 -5.26 1.90
N SER A 93 -19.68 -5.90 2.76
CA SER A 93 -18.62 -6.82 2.34
C SER A 93 -19.21 -8.10 1.74
N SER A 94 -20.36 -8.55 2.24
CA SER A 94 -21.07 -9.72 1.73
C SER A 94 -21.87 -9.42 0.46
N ASN A 95 -22.23 -8.16 0.20
CA ASN A 95 -23.04 -7.72 -0.94
C ASN A 95 -22.31 -6.68 -1.79
N VAL A 96 -21.17 -7.08 -2.37
CA VAL A 96 -20.31 -6.21 -3.18
C VAL A 96 -21.04 -5.65 -4.41
N ASP A 97 -22.07 -6.34 -4.90
CA ASP A 97 -22.90 -5.91 -6.03
C ASP A 97 -23.66 -4.61 -5.74
N ILE A 98 -23.98 -4.31 -4.47
CA ILE A 98 -24.60 -3.04 -4.07
C ILE A 98 -23.65 -1.87 -4.34
N GLN A 99 -22.38 -2.02 -3.98
CA GLN A 99 -21.35 -1.00 -4.23
C GLN A 99 -21.14 -0.80 -5.74
N LEU A 100 -21.12 -1.89 -6.50
CA LEU A 100 -21.00 -1.86 -7.96
C LEU A 100 -22.21 -1.17 -8.62
N LYS A 101 -23.43 -1.52 -8.23
CA LYS A 101 -24.67 -0.91 -8.73
C LYS A 101 -24.73 0.58 -8.38
N PHE A 102 -24.33 0.95 -7.17
CA PHE A 102 -24.29 2.35 -6.73
C PHE A 102 -23.29 3.17 -7.57
N ARG A 103 -22.10 2.62 -7.82
CA ARG A 103 -21.10 3.23 -8.72
C ARG A 103 -21.60 3.40 -10.14
N GLN A 104 -22.26 2.37 -10.69
CA GLN A 104 -22.83 2.40 -12.03
C GLN A 104 -23.96 3.42 -12.14
N TYR A 105 -24.83 3.50 -11.15
CA TYR A 105 -25.93 4.47 -11.11
C TYR A 105 -25.45 5.92 -11.11
N LEU A 106 -24.37 6.21 -10.38
CA LEU A 106 -23.75 7.53 -10.36
C LEU A 106 -22.92 7.85 -11.61
N ALA A 107 -22.91 6.96 -12.61
CA ALA A 107 -22.17 7.09 -13.86
C ALA A 107 -20.67 7.41 -13.67
N CYS A 108 -20.05 6.87 -12.61
CA CYS A 108 -18.60 6.97 -12.39
C CYS A 108 -17.83 6.06 -13.35
N ASP A 109 -17.83 6.38 -14.65
CA ASP A 109 -17.04 5.71 -15.69
C ASP A 109 -15.56 6.15 -15.64
N ILE A 110 -14.90 5.89 -14.51
CA ILE A 110 -13.46 6.09 -14.37
C ILE A 110 -12.78 4.76 -14.69
N LYS A 111 -12.28 4.65 -15.93
CA LYS A 111 -11.45 3.51 -16.37
C LYS A 111 -10.07 3.61 -15.72
N VAL A 112 -9.76 2.65 -14.84
CA VAL A 112 -8.46 2.58 -14.17
C VAL A 112 -7.50 1.76 -15.04
N TYR A 113 -6.44 2.39 -15.54
CA TYR A 113 -5.44 1.75 -16.38
C TYR A 113 -4.18 1.40 -15.58
N SER A 114 -3.74 0.14 -15.67
CA SER A 114 -2.52 -0.36 -15.06
C SER A 114 -1.27 -0.05 -15.90
N PRO A 115 -0.05 -0.13 -15.35
CA PRO A 115 1.18 -0.05 -16.16
C PRO A 115 1.25 -1.14 -17.23
N LYS A 116 0.60 -2.29 -17.01
CA LYS A 116 0.52 -3.38 -17.99
C LYS A 116 -0.26 -2.95 -19.24
N ASP A 117 -1.33 -2.17 -19.07
CA ASP A 117 -2.14 -1.68 -20.19
C ASP A 117 -1.35 -0.73 -21.09
N ILE A 118 -0.55 0.16 -20.50
CA ILE A 118 0.36 1.05 -21.24
C ILE A 118 1.47 0.24 -21.92
N SER A 119 2.03 -0.75 -21.23
CA SER A 119 3.05 -1.64 -21.81
C SER A 119 2.53 -2.37 -23.05
N ASN A 120 1.31 -2.90 -22.96
CA ASN A 120 0.65 -3.58 -24.07
C ASN A 120 0.41 -2.62 -25.25
N LEU A 121 -0.11 -1.41 -24.97
CA LEU A 121 -0.31 -0.38 -25.99
C LEU A 121 1.00 -0.03 -26.71
N PHE A 122 2.08 0.24 -25.97
CA PHE A 122 3.35 0.62 -26.56
C PHE A 122 4.01 -0.52 -27.35
N ASN A 123 3.98 -1.75 -26.83
CA ASN A 123 4.48 -2.92 -27.56
C ASN A 123 3.67 -3.15 -28.85
N GLN A 124 2.36 -2.95 -28.82
CA GLN A 124 1.52 -3.02 -30.00
C GLN A 124 1.94 -1.97 -31.04
N LYS A 125 2.01 -0.68 -30.67
CA LYS A 125 2.39 0.41 -31.59
C LYS A 125 3.81 0.27 -32.14
N TYR A 126 4.74 -0.27 -31.34
CA TYR A 126 6.10 -0.55 -31.79
C TYR A 126 6.19 -1.77 -32.72
N SER A 127 5.39 -2.81 -32.46
CA SER A 127 5.26 -3.96 -33.36
C SER A 127 4.71 -3.53 -34.73
N GLU A 128 3.72 -2.63 -34.72
CA GLU A 128 3.16 -2.01 -35.94
C GLU A 128 4.24 -1.24 -36.72
N ALA A 129 5.08 -0.45 -36.04
CA ALA A 129 6.14 0.35 -36.68
C ALA A 129 7.34 -0.48 -37.18
N THR A 130 7.65 -1.59 -36.51
CA THR A 130 8.77 -2.49 -36.88
C THR A 130 8.37 -3.58 -37.88
N GLY A 131 7.07 -3.80 -38.09
CA GLY A 131 6.55 -4.90 -38.90
C GLY A 131 6.74 -6.29 -38.28
N LYS A 132 7.17 -6.37 -37.01
CA LYS A 132 7.46 -7.63 -36.30
C LYS A 132 6.44 -7.87 -35.20
N GLN A 133 5.78 -9.02 -35.22
CA GLN A 133 4.75 -9.39 -34.24
C GLN A 133 5.36 -9.59 -32.84
N ASN A 134 4.64 -9.17 -31.80
CA ASN A 134 5.01 -9.31 -30.38
C ASN A 134 6.35 -8.65 -30.00
N SER A 135 6.73 -7.58 -30.70
CA SER A 135 7.95 -6.82 -30.42
C SER A 135 7.80 -6.02 -29.13
N LYS A 136 8.73 -6.21 -28.19
CA LYS A 136 8.81 -5.40 -26.98
C LYS A 136 9.57 -4.11 -27.26
N VAL A 137 9.10 -3.00 -26.71
CA VAL A 137 9.77 -1.71 -26.90
C VAL A 137 11.12 -1.67 -26.17
N PRO A 138 12.23 -1.37 -26.86
CA PRO A 138 13.54 -1.22 -26.22
C PRO A 138 13.70 0.19 -25.61
N TYR A 139 13.16 0.38 -24.40
CA TYR A 139 13.11 1.68 -23.69
C TYR A 139 14.47 2.34 -23.39
N GLN A 140 15.59 1.61 -23.42
CA GLN A 140 16.92 2.14 -23.06
C GLN A 140 17.78 2.54 -24.27
N LYS A 141 17.64 1.86 -25.41
CA LYS A 141 18.54 1.99 -26.58
C LYS A 141 17.80 1.61 -27.88
N GLY A 142 16.71 2.31 -28.16
CA GLY A 142 15.92 2.09 -29.37
C GLY A 142 16.20 3.16 -30.41
N ASN A 143 16.49 2.75 -31.65
CA ASN A 143 16.54 3.65 -32.81
C ASN A 143 15.10 3.97 -33.26
N PHE A 144 14.32 4.66 -32.43
CA PHE A 144 12.96 5.06 -32.77
C PHE A 144 12.58 6.38 -32.09
N LYS A 145 11.61 7.07 -32.68
CA LYS A 145 10.92 8.23 -32.10
C LYS A 145 9.45 7.91 -31.85
N VAL A 146 8.88 8.49 -30.80
CA VAL A 146 7.45 8.35 -30.45
C VAL A 146 6.76 9.68 -30.65
N HIS A 147 5.67 9.66 -31.41
CA HIS A 147 4.90 10.84 -31.80
C HIS A 147 3.50 10.82 -31.18
N ASN A 148 2.94 12.01 -31.00
CA ASN A 148 1.57 12.24 -30.53
C ASN A 148 1.25 11.63 -29.15
N LEU A 149 2.23 11.64 -28.24
CA LEU A 149 1.92 11.53 -26.82
C LEU A 149 1.19 12.81 -26.36
N PRO A 150 0.33 12.71 -25.33
CA PRO A 150 -0.35 13.89 -24.78
C PRO A 150 0.64 14.99 -24.36
N GLU A 151 0.23 16.24 -24.47
CA GLU A 151 1.06 17.41 -24.17
C GLU A 151 1.61 17.36 -22.73
N GLY A 152 2.92 17.61 -22.59
CA GLY A 152 3.60 17.54 -21.29
C GLY A 152 3.93 16.12 -20.79
N ILE A 153 3.59 15.06 -21.54
CA ILE A 153 3.91 13.66 -21.17
C ILE A 153 5.05 13.12 -22.05
N PRO A 154 6.27 12.95 -21.51
CA PRO A 154 7.38 12.36 -22.26
C PRO A 154 7.20 10.84 -22.47
N PHE A 155 7.85 10.30 -23.49
CA PHE A 155 7.94 8.84 -23.67
C PHE A 155 8.84 8.24 -22.58
N GLN A 156 8.30 7.33 -21.78
CA GLN A 156 8.96 6.70 -20.64
C GLN A 156 8.46 5.26 -20.47
N ARG A 157 9.02 4.54 -19.50
CA ARG A 157 8.58 3.18 -19.19
C ARG A 157 7.16 3.21 -18.62
N PRO A 158 6.31 2.21 -18.93
CA PRO A 158 4.91 2.15 -18.51
C PRO A 158 4.65 2.36 -17.01
N TYR A 159 5.59 1.94 -16.15
CA TYR A 159 5.50 2.07 -14.70
C TYR A 159 5.89 3.46 -14.16
N ALA A 160 6.55 4.30 -14.97
CA ALA A 160 6.89 5.67 -14.61
C ALA A 160 5.69 6.62 -14.72
N TYR A 161 4.62 6.21 -15.39
CA TYR A 161 3.42 7.03 -15.53
C TYR A 161 2.52 6.96 -14.30
N GLY A 162 2.26 8.12 -13.71
CA GLY A 162 1.24 8.30 -12.68
C GLY A 162 -0.17 7.99 -13.21
N ARG A 163 -1.13 7.77 -12.31
CA ARG A 163 -2.52 7.38 -12.69
C ARG A 163 -3.13 8.34 -13.72
N LYS A 164 -3.01 9.65 -13.51
CA LYS A 164 -3.54 10.67 -14.43
C LYS A 164 -2.89 10.60 -15.82
N GLN A 165 -1.56 10.42 -15.87
CA GLN A 165 -0.82 10.27 -17.12
C GLN A 165 -1.23 9.01 -17.89
N ARG A 166 -1.45 7.88 -17.19
CA ARG A 166 -1.93 6.63 -17.81
C ARG A 166 -3.30 6.78 -18.45
N SER A 167 -4.23 7.51 -17.81
CA SER A 167 -5.54 7.80 -18.41
C SER A 167 -5.38 8.60 -19.71
N LEU A 168 -4.61 9.69 -19.66
CA LEU A 168 -4.38 10.55 -20.82
C LEU A 168 -3.71 9.82 -21.99
N ILE A 169 -2.73 8.95 -21.70
CA ILE A 169 -2.08 8.12 -22.73
C ILE A 169 -3.06 7.13 -23.36
N MET A 170 -3.93 6.51 -22.55
CA MET A 170 -4.91 5.54 -23.04
C MET A 170 -6.07 6.20 -23.82
N GLU A 171 -6.41 7.44 -23.49
CA GLU A 171 -7.34 8.27 -24.26
C GLU A 171 -6.74 8.65 -25.62
N ALA A 172 -5.43 8.92 -25.67
CA ALA A 172 -4.69 9.23 -26.91
C ALA A 172 -4.18 7.99 -27.68
N LYS A 173 -4.58 6.77 -27.28
CA LYS A 173 -4.02 5.50 -27.78
C LYS A 173 -3.99 5.37 -29.32
N ASP A 174 -4.98 5.95 -30.00
CA ASP A 174 -5.14 5.83 -31.44
C ASP A 174 -4.25 6.83 -32.20
N CYS A 175 -3.80 7.89 -31.53
CA CYS A 175 -2.94 8.93 -32.10
C CYS A 175 -1.43 8.59 -31.97
N ILE A 176 -1.06 7.85 -30.93
CA ILE A 176 0.33 7.50 -30.62
C ILE A 176 0.93 6.63 -31.73
N ARG A 177 2.11 7.04 -32.22
CA ARG A 177 2.82 6.35 -33.31
C ARG A 177 4.32 6.24 -33.03
N PHE A 178 4.92 5.12 -33.42
CA PHE A 178 6.37 4.90 -33.38
C PHE A 178 6.95 5.07 -34.79
N GLU A 179 8.10 5.73 -34.89
CA GLU A 179 8.86 5.91 -36.12
C GLU A 179 10.25 5.29 -35.94
N ILE A 180 10.60 4.28 -36.73
CA ILE A 180 11.91 3.61 -36.64
C ILE A 180 12.94 4.43 -37.44
N LEU A 181 14.05 4.79 -36.80
CA LEU A 181 15.16 5.48 -37.43
C LEU A 181 16.15 4.42 -37.94
N ASN A 182 16.28 4.29 -39.25
CA ASN A 182 17.31 3.44 -39.84
C ASN A 182 18.59 4.26 -39.97
N ASP A 183 19.64 3.87 -39.26
CA ASP A 183 21.01 4.18 -39.63
C ASP A 183 21.79 2.86 -39.74
N ASP A 184 22.37 2.65 -40.92
CA ASP A 184 23.25 1.52 -41.26
C ASP A 184 24.49 1.48 -40.36
N VAL A 185 24.90 0.27 -39.92
CA VAL A 185 26.25 -0.30 -40.08
C VAL A 185 26.34 -1.66 -39.37
N GLN A 186 26.98 -2.58 -40.09
CA GLN A 186 27.17 -3.99 -39.81
C GLN A 186 28.18 -4.31 -38.68
N ASN A 187 28.05 -5.56 -38.21
CA ASN A 187 29.07 -6.44 -37.60
C ASN A 187 29.56 -6.15 -36.18
N LEU A 188 29.25 -7.09 -35.28
CA LEU A 188 30.28 -7.99 -34.78
C LEU A 188 29.68 -9.37 -34.46
N HIS A 189 30.34 -10.34 -35.09
CA HIS A 189 30.02 -11.76 -35.25
C HIS A 189 30.07 -12.60 -33.96
N SER A 190 29.21 -13.61 -33.94
CA SER A 190 29.39 -15.00 -33.51
C SER A 190 30.27 -15.33 -32.30
N ASN A 191 29.71 -16.10 -31.37
CA ASN A 191 30.22 -17.45 -31.11
C ASN A 191 29.07 -18.36 -30.64
N GLU A 192 28.68 -19.25 -31.53
CA GLU A 192 28.12 -20.55 -31.16
C GLU A 192 29.27 -21.39 -30.61
N GLU A 193 29.09 -21.99 -29.43
CA GLU A 193 29.58 -23.35 -29.20
C GLU A 193 28.51 -24.16 -28.47
N VAL A 194 28.34 -25.37 -28.99
CA VAL A 194 27.28 -26.35 -28.81
C VAL A 194 27.77 -27.45 -27.88
N SER A 195 26.94 -27.93 -26.96
CA SER A 195 26.90 -29.35 -26.55
C SER A 195 25.57 -29.64 -25.84
N GLN A 196 24.57 -30.22 -26.51
CA GLN A 196 24.28 -31.66 -26.66
C GLN A 196 23.25 -32.20 -25.63
N ILE A 197 21.99 -32.19 -26.09
CA ILE A 197 20.97 -33.26 -26.12
C ILE A 197 21.22 -34.51 -25.27
N VAL A 198 20.25 -34.88 -24.41
CA VAL A 198 19.68 -36.25 -24.41
C VAL A 198 18.17 -36.18 -24.11
N ASP A 199 17.41 -36.84 -24.98
CA ASP A 199 15.96 -37.07 -25.00
C ASP A 199 15.39 -37.83 -23.80
N GLY A 200 14.07 -37.70 -23.57
CA GLY A 200 13.35 -38.57 -22.62
C GLY A 200 11.86 -38.28 -22.42
N GLU A 201 11.09 -38.30 -23.51
CA GLU A 201 9.67 -38.71 -23.64
C GLU A 201 8.56 -38.20 -22.71
N VAL A 202 7.54 -37.66 -23.40
CA VAL A 202 6.16 -37.38 -23.00
C VAL A 202 5.40 -38.66 -22.61
N LYS A 203 4.62 -38.60 -21.53
CA LYS A 203 3.35 -39.35 -21.42
C LYS A 203 2.22 -38.43 -20.95
N THR A 204 1.23 -38.30 -21.82
CA THR A 204 -0.10 -37.78 -21.58
C THR A 204 -0.90 -38.71 -20.66
N GLY A 205 -1.68 -38.15 -19.75
CA GLY A 205 -2.70 -38.86 -18.99
C GLY A 205 -3.54 -37.88 -18.18
N ALA A 206 -4.78 -37.67 -18.62
CA ALA A 206 -5.81 -36.93 -17.91
C ALA A 206 -6.32 -37.74 -16.71
N ASP A 207 -6.59 -37.05 -15.60
CA ASP A 207 -7.52 -37.31 -14.48
C ASP A 207 -7.13 -36.25 -13.41
N GLY A 208 -7.93 -35.27 -13.02
CA GLY A 208 -9.29 -35.37 -12.55
C GLY A 208 -9.34 -35.27 -11.02
N ASP A 209 -8.75 -34.23 -10.40
CA ASP A 209 -9.15 -33.72 -9.07
C ASP A 209 -8.42 -32.40 -8.72
N THR A 210 -9.03 -31.24 -8.99
CA THR A 210 -8.58 -29.99 -8.36
C THR A 210 -9.24 -29.87 -7.00
N ASN A 211 -8.69 -30.60 -6.04
CA ASN A 211 -8.94 -30.36 -4.63
C ASN A 211 -8.31 -28.98 -4.30
N LEU A 212 -9.14 -27.94 -4.22
CA LEU A 212 -8.73 -26.63 -3.74
C LEU A 212 -8.33 -26.75 -2.27
N GLN A 213 -7.04 -26.95 -2.00
CA GLN A 213 -6.51 -26.80 -0.65
C GLN A 213 -6.50 -25.30 -0.26
N PRO A 214 -6.96 -24.94 0.95
CA PRO A 214 -6.87 -23.58 1.46
C PRO A 214 -5.39 -23.16 1.59
N PRO A 215 -5.08 -21.84 1.60
CA PRO A 215 -3.72 -21.33 1.58
C PRO A 215 -2.89 -21.93 2.72
N GLN A 216 -1.97 -22.84 2.38
CA GLN A 216 -1.16 -23.54 3.35
C GLN A 216 -0.07 -22.59 3.87
N ILE A 217 -0.03 -22.40 5.19
CA ILE A 217 1.10 -21.75 5.88
C ILE A 217 2.37 -22.54 5.50
N SER A 218 3.42 -21.85 5.04
CA SER A 218 4.69 -22.52 4.72
C SER A 218 5.23 -23.23 5.98
N LYS A 219 5.95 -24.34 5.81
CA LYS A 219 6.52 -25.07 6.97
C LYS A 219 7.44 -24.19 7.80
N GLU A 220 8.10 -23.24 7.14
CA GLU A 220 8.99 -22.25 7.73
C GLU A 220 8.21 -21.19 8.54
N ASP A 221 7.07 -20.71 8.03
CA ASP A 221 6.20 -19.77 8.74
C ASP A 221 5.52 -20.46 9.92
N PHE A 222 5.07 -21.70 9.76
CA PHE A 222 4.32 -22.44 10.78
C PHE A 222 5.08 -22.50 12.11
N LYS A 223 6.39 -22.80 12.08
CA LYS A 223 7.21 -22.90 13.29
C LYS A 223 7.29 -21.59 14.07
N VAL A 224 7.39 -20.45 13.39
CA VAL A 224 7.47 -19.14 14.04
C VAL A 224 6.09 -18.71 14.55
N PHE A 225 5.04 -19.01 13.78
CA PHE A 225 3.67 -18.66 14.14
C PHE A 225 3.13 -19.46 15.35
N LEU A 226 3.71 -20.62 15.68
CA LEU A 226 3.43 -21.32 16.94
C LEU A 226 3.80 -20.51 18.20
N LYS A 227 4.63 -19.46 18.07
CA LYS A 227 4.89 -18.52 19.18
C LYS A 227 3.78 -17.48 19.33
N LEU A 228 3.02 -17.22 18.26
CA LEU A 228 1.91 -16.27 18.25
C LEU A 228 0.63 -16.90 18.76
N VAL A 229 0.38 -18.16 18.41
CA VAL A 229 -0.92 -18.83 18.56
C VAL A 229 -0.72 -20.33 18.73
N ASP A 230 -1.64 -20.98 19.45
CA ASP A 230 -1.69 -22.45 19.56
C ASP A 230 -1.76 -23.14 18.19
N GLY A 231 -1.03 -24.25 18.06
CA GLY A 231 -0.90 -24.97 16.79
C GLY A 231 -2.22 -25.53 16.24
N GLU A 232 -3.16 -25.88 17.12
CA GLU A 232 -4.51 -26.33 16.71
C GLU A 232 -5.31 -25.19 16.09
N VAL A 233 -5.27 -24.00 16.71
CA VAL A 233 -5.94 -22.79 16.20
C VAL A 233 -5.29 -22.34 14.89
N LEU A 234 -3.95 -22.36 14.82
CA LEU A 234 -3.20 -22.01 13.62
C LEU A 234 -3.47 -22.98 12.46
N SER A 235 -3.62 -24.28 12.73
CA SER A 235 -3.93 -25.29 11.71
C SER A 235 -5.39 -25.24 11.26
N ALA A 236 -6.29 -24.75 12.11
CA ALA A 236 -7.71 -24.59 11.82
C ALA A 236 -8.06 -23.23 11.19
N ALA A 237 -7.10 -22.31 11.11
CA ALA A 237 -7.32 -20.97 10.57
C ALA A 237 -7.36 -20.99 9.03
N ASP A 238 -8.34 -20.29 8.47
CA ASP A 238 -8.48 -20.11 7.03
C ASP A 238 -9.07 -18.72 6.71
N VAL A 239 -9.51 -18.53 5.46
CA VAL A 239 -10.06 -17.25 4.99
C VAL A 239 -11.40 -16.90 5.65
N GLU A 240 -12.19 -17.89 6.06
CA GLU A 240 -13.50 -17.73 6.70
C GLU A 240 -13.39 -17.76 8.23
N ARG A 241 -12.46 -18.55 8.77
CA ARG A 241 -12.21 -18.69 10.21
C ARG A 241 -10.88 -18.06 10.59
N LYS A 242 -10.93 -16.75 10.85
CA LYS A 242 -9.77 -15.98 11.30
C LYS A 242 -9.42 -16.25 12.77
N ILE A 243 -8.15 -16.07 13.09
CA ILE A 243 -7.61 -16.09 14.45
C ILE A 243 -7.94 -14.76 15.12
N GLY A 244 -8.53 -14.82 16.31
CA GLY A 244 -8.93 -13.64 17.07
C GLY A 244 -7.97 -13.27 18.19
N GLU A 245 -8.14 -12.08 18.78
CA GLU A 245 -7.29 -11.53 19.85
C GLU A 245 -7.05 -12.52 21.00
N LYS A 246 -8.10 -13.21 21.45
CA LYS A 246 -8.04 -14.17 22.57
C LYS A 246 -7.09 -15.35 22.33
N ASP A 247 -6.79 -15.64 21.07
CA ASP A 247 -5.95 -16.77 20.66
C ASP A 247 -4.47 -16.33 20.52
N VAL A 248 -4.19 -15.03 20.63
CA VAL A 248 -2.84 -14.46 20.51
C VAL A 248 -2.11 -14.50 21.85
N ALA A 249 -0.86 -14.94 21.82
CA ALA A 249 0.03 -14.96 22.98
C ALA A 249 0.24 -13.54 23.57
N VAL A 250 0.13 -13.44 24.90
CA VAL A 250 0.23 -12.15 25.64
C VAL A 250 1.67 -11.71 25.88
N ASP A 251 2.58 -12.66 26.11
CA ASP A 251 4.01 -12.39 26.33
C ASP A 251 4.82 -12.84 25.11
N LEU A 252 4.66 -12.11 24.01
CA LEU A 252 5.23 -12.51 22.73
C LEU A 252 6.71 -12.10 22.63
N VAL A 253 7.59 -13.07 22.86
CA VAL A 253 9.05 -12.90 22.68
C VAL A 253 9.49 -13.47 21.34
N LEU A 254 9.75 -12.56 20.39
CA LEU A 254 10.35 -12.88 19.09
C LEU A 254 11.75 -12.31 19.03
N ASP A 255 12.71 -13.11 18.58
CA ASP A 255 14.00 -12.56 18.20
C ASP A 255 13.88 -11.69 16.92
N GLN A 256 14.98 -11.05 16.54
CA GLN A 256 15.01 -10.17 15.39
C GLN A 256 14.60 -10.85 14.08
N ASP A 257 15.09 -12.05 13.81
CA ASP A 257 14.84 -12.77 12.56
C ASP A 257 13.43 -13.35 12.54
N GLU A 258 12.95 -13.85 13.68
CA GLU A 258 11.58 -14.31 13.88
C GLU A 258 10.58 -13.17 13.66
N ARG A 259 10.83 -11.99 14.27
CA ARG A 259 9.98 -10.81 14.07
C ARG A 259 9.91 -10.40 12.61
N LEU A 260 11.05 -10.33 11.92
CA LEU A 260 11.10 -9.97 10.49
C LEU A 260 10.37 -11.01 9.62
N LYS A 261 10.45 -12.30 9.96
CA LYS A 261 9.68 -13.35 9.28
C LYS A 261 8.18 -13.17 9.48
N VAL A 262 7.72 -12.95 10.71
CA VAL A 262 6.29 -12.71 10.99
C VAL A 262 5.80 -11.47 10.25
N GLN A 263 6.49 -10.34 10.40
CA GLN A 263 6.12 -9.05 9.77
C GLN A 263 6.04 -9.13 8.23
N SER A 264 6.84 -10.00 7.60
CA SER A 264 6.86 -10.17 6.14
C SER A 264 6.04 -11.36 5.63
N SER A 265 5.37 -12.10 6.51
CA SER A 265 4.61 -13.29 6.13
C SER A 265 3.20 -12.93 5.62
N PRO A 266 2.74 -13.55 4.52
CA PRO A 266 1.36 -13.42 4.07
C PRO A 266 0.37 -14.09 5.02
N ALA A 267 0.83 -14.97 5.92
CA ALA A 267 -0.01 -15.65 6.91
C ALA A 267 -0.67 -14.69 7.92
N LEU A 268 -0.18 -13.44 8.04
CA LEU A 268 -0.87 -12.38 8.78
C LEU A 268 -2.29 -12.06 8.24
N SER A 269 -2.64 -12.55 7.05
CA SER A 269 -4.02 -12.47 6.53
C SER A 269 -5.02 -13.38 7.24
N LEU A 270 -4.53 -14.41 7.96
CA LEU A 270 -5.35 -15.34 8.74
C LEU A 270 -5.79 -14.78 10.09
N PHE A 271 -5.26 -13.62 10.48
CA PHE A 271 -5.57 -12.93 11.73
C PHE A 271 -6.61 -11.83 11.47
N ASP A 272 -7.54 -11.65 12.40
CA ASP A 272 -8.44 -10.50 12.38
C ASP A 272 -7.74 -9.21 12.84
N GLY A 273 -8.46 -8.09 12.78
CA GLY A 273 -7.89 -6.77 13.07
C GLY A 273 -7.41 -6.63 14.52
N ASP A 274 -8.14 -7.20 15.48
CA ASP A 274 -7.81 -7.10 16.90
C ASP A 274 -6.68 -8.07 17.26
N ALA A 275 -6.64 -9.24 16.65
CA ALA A 275 -5.51 -10.16 16.75
C ALA A 275 -4.21 -9.54 16.21
N LEU A 276 -4.25 -8.82 15.09
CA LEU A 276 -3.07 -8.11 14.56
C LEU A 276 -2.58 -7.02 15.52
N ARG A 277 -3.50 -6.26 16.13
CA ARG A 277 -3.15 -5.27 17.16
C ARG A 277 -2.61 -5.92 18.42
N ALA A 278 -3.15 -7.07 18.82
CA ALA A 278 -2.66 -7.83 19.96
C ALA A 278 -1.23 -8.34 19.70
N ILE A 279 -0.94 -8.85 18.50
CA ILE A 279 0.43 -9.26 18.12
C ILE A 279 1.40 -8.10 18.25
N GLU A 280 1.04 -6.92 17.73
CA GLU A 280 1.87 -5.73 17.82
C GLU A 280 2.05 -5.26 19.27
N GLY A 281 0.96 -5.21 20.05
CA GLY A 281 0.96 -4.73 21.43
C GLY A 281 1.65 -5.65 22.44
N ASN A 282 1.58 -6.96 22.20
CA ASN A 282 2.14 -8.01 23.06
C ASN A 282 3.63 -8.28 22.76
N MET A 283 4.15 -7.76 21.65
CA MET A 283 5.53 -8.01 21.24
C MET A 283 6.52 -7.36 22.23
N SER A 284 7.40 -8.18 22.79
CA SER A 284 8.47 -7.68 23.65
C SER A 284 9.48 -6.88 22.81
N HIS A 285 9.72 -5.62 23.20
CA HIS A 285 10.69 -4.78 22.54
C HIS A 285 11.99 -4.72 23.35
N SER A 286 13.13 -4.85 22.67
CA SER A 286 14.44 -4.61 23.28
C SER A 286 14.56 -3.15 23.73
N GLU A 287 15.26 -2.93 24.84
CA GLU A 287 15.62 -1.59 25.33
C GLU A 287 16.84 -0.99 24.60
N GLU A 288 17.37 -1.69 23.59
CA GLU A 288 18.50 -1.20 22.80
C GLU A 288 18.19 0.10 22.07
N GLU A 289 19.11 1.06 22.21
CA GLU A 289 19.11 2.33 21.48
C GLU A 289 19.81 2.17 20.13
N GLY A 290 19.05 2.25 19.04
CA GLY A 290 19.57 2.26 17.68
C GLY A 290 18.85 1.27 16.77
N VAL A 291 18.05 1.81 15.84
CA VAL A 291 17.29 1.03 14.88
C VAL A 291 17.59 1.49 13.46
N VAL A 292 17.80 0.54 12.56
CA VAL A 292 17.87 0.79 11.12
C VAL A 292 16.46 0.60 10.56
N ILE A 293 15.92 1.67 9.99
CA ILE A 293 14.54 1.80 9.52
C ILE A 293 14.57 1.88 7.99
N PRO A 294 13.82 1.02 7.27
CA PRO A 294 13.60 1.19 5.85
C PRO A 294 12.57 2.28 5.62
N VAL A 295 12.91 3.23 4.76
CA VAL A 295 12.09 4.38 4.39
C VAL A 295 11.78 4.30 2.90
N PHE A 296 10.52 4.53 2.51
CA PHE A 296 10.16 4.57 1.11
C PHE A 296 11.01 5.59 0.35
N SER A 297 11.35 5.21 -0.86
CA SER A 297 12.07 6.06 -1.79
C SER A 297 11.12 6.44 -2.90
N ASP A 298 11.14 7.72 -3.26
CA ASP A 298 10.44 8.22 -4.45
C ASP A 298 11.24 7.90 -5.75
N GLU A 299 12.44 7.34 -5.61
CA GLU A 299 13.32 7.02 -6.73
C GLU A 299 12.96 5.69 -7.40
N THR A 300 12.94 5.67 -8.73
CA THR A 300 12.44 4.52 -9.52
C THR A 300 13.34 3.29 -9.49
N GLU A 301 14.61 3.41 -9.10
CA GLU A 301 15.60 2.33 -9.12
C GLU A 301 15.90 1.77 -7.73
N GLN A 302 15.76 2.59 -6.69
CA GLN A 302 15.96 2.22 -5.31
C GLN A 302 14.62 2.24 -4.60
N LYS A 303 14.05 1.07 -4.25
CA LYS A 303 12.71 0.97 -3.64
C LYS A 303 12.61 1.56 -2.23
N PHE A 304 13.73 1.64 -1.51
CA PHE A 304 13.78 2.15 -0.15
C PHE A 304 15.18 2.69 0.17
N TRP A 305 15.24 3.66 1.06
CA TRP A 305 16.44 4.12 1.75
C TRP A 305 16.53 3.49 3.13
N LEU A 306 17.74 3.46 3.71
CA LEU A 306 17.93 3.07 5.09
C LEU A 306 18.22 4.31 5.94
N PHE A 307 17.56 4.37 7.09
CA PHE A 307 17.69 5.47 8.04
C PHE A 307 18.01 4.90 9.42
N TYR A 308 19.09 5.36 10.03
CA TYR A 308 19.44 5.01 11.39
C TYR A 308 18.74 5.96 12.37
N GLY A 309 17.65 5.51 12.97
CA GLY A 309 16.80 6.31 13.86
C GLY A 309 17.26 6.28 15.32
N TYR A 310 17.18 7.44 15.97
CA TYR A 310 17.40 7.63 17.41
C TYR A 310 16.10 7.40 18.18
N ILE A 311 15.49 6.24 17.98
CA ILE A 311 14.20 5.88 18.56
C ILE A 311 14.27 4.45 19.07
N SER A 312 13.63 4.18 20.20
CA SER A 312 13.52 2.81 20.71
C SER A 312 12.52 2.00 19.89
N PRO A 313 12.70 0.69 19.74
CA PRO A 313 11.74 -0.17 19.03
C PRO A 313 10.29 -0.03 19.53
N ARG A 314 10.11 0.15 20.84
CA ARG A 314 8.79 0.36 21.47
C ARG A 314 8.14 1.69 21.10
N SER A 315 8.92 2.75 20.95
CA SER A 315 8.39 4.05 20.53
C SER A 315 8.10 4.02 19.03
N LEU A 316 8.98 3.37 18.26
CA LEU A 316 8.80 3.20 16.83
C LEU A 316 7.54 2.40 16.50
N SER A 317 7.20 1.34 17.23
CA SER A 317 5.96 0.56 17.00
C SER A 317 4.69 1.39 17.21
N ARG A 318 4.75 2.48 17.99
CA ARG A 318 3.60 3.35 18.28
C ARG A 318 3.58 4.63 17.46
N ILE A 319 4.49 4.75 16.49
CA ILE A 319 4.67 5.98 15.74
C ILE A 319 3.45 6.30 14.88
N SER A 320 2.98 7.55 14.97
CA SER A 320 1.94 8.05 14.08
C SER A 320 2.51 8.53 12.73
N ASP A 321 1.66 8.66 11.71
CA ASP A 321 2.12 9.06 10.37
C ASP A 321 2.69 10.50 10.34
N ASP A 322 2.20 11.38 11.20
CA ASP A 322 2.61 12.79 11.31
C ASP A 322 3.81 13.00 12.26
N GLU A 323 4.24 11.95 12.98
CA GLU A 323 5.35 12.02 13.94
C GLU A 323 6.69 11.85 13.25
N LYS A 324 7.70 12.57 13.74
CA LYS A 324 9.05 12.58 13.16
C LYS A 324 10.01 11.69 13.92
N VAL A 325 10.82 10.95 13.18
CA VAL A 325 11.98 10.22 13.71
C VAL A 325 13.26 10.95 13.32
N GLU A 326 14.03 11.36 14.31
CA GLU A 326 15.38 11.90 14.10
C GLU A 326 16.40 10.78 13.92
N GLY A 327 17.42 11.02 13.09
CA GLY A 327 18.43 10.01 12.79
C GLY A 327 19.39 10.41 11.67
N LEU A 328 20.01 9.42 11.04
CA LEU A 328 21.00 9.61 9.98
C LEU A 328 20.73 8.70 8.78
N TRP A 329 20.90 9.24 7.59
CA TRP A 329 20.80 8.45 6.35
C TRP A 329 21.98 7.50 6.17
N LEU A 330 21.68 6.31 5.67
CA LEU A 330 22.64 5.29 5.28
C LEU A 330 22.67 5.19 3.75
N ASP A 331 23.86 5.34 3.18
CA ASP A 331 24.12 5.35 1.74
C ASP A 331 24.81 4.05 1.30
N ILE A 332 24.48 3.57 0.10
CA ILE A 332 25.01 2.32 -0.46
C ILE A 332 26.48 2.53 -0.81
N MET A 333 27.36 1.70 -0.25
CA MET A 333 28.80 1.75 -0.50
C MET A 333 29.22 0.76 -1.59
N ALA A 334 28.74 -0.47 -1.48
CA ALA A 334 29.04 -1.56 -2.40
C ALA A 334 27.92 -2.59 -2.35
N LYS A 335 27.66 -3.23 -3.49
CA LYS A 335 26.68 -4.30 -3.64
C LYS A 335 27.42 -5.54 -4.13
N ASP A 336 27.66 -6.46 -3.23
CA ASP A 336 28.22 -7.78 -3.55
C ASP A 336 27.08 -8.75 -3.89
N GLU A 337 27.39 -9.91 -4.48
CA GLU A 337 26.38 -10.92 -4.84
C GLU A 337 25.56 -11.43 -3.64
N SER A 338 26.11 -11.33 -2.41
CA SER A 338 25.52 -11.88 -1.19
C SER A 338 25.17 -10.86 -0.10
N SER A 339 25.70 -9.63 -0.13
CA SER A 339 25.39 -8.59 0.86
C SER A 339 25.55 -7.18 0.30
N THR A 340 24.76 -6.23 0.81
CA THR A 340 24.90 -4.80 0.48
C THR A 340 25.42 -4.06 1.69
N LYS A 341 26.49 -3.29 1.50
CA LYS A 341 27.13 -2.53 2.58
C LYS A 341 26.68 -1.08 2.50
N TYR A 342 26.36 -0.51 3.65
CA TYR A 342 25.94 0.87 3.81
C TYR A 342 26.92 1.62 4.70
N LYS A 343 27.08 2.91 4.43
CA LYS A 343 27.87 3.85 5.24
C LYS A 343 26.99 5.02 5.66
N LEU A 344 27.33 5.69 6.76
CA LEU A 344 26.66 6.93 7.14
C LEU A 344 26.87 8.01 6.07
N LEU A 345 25.77 8.55 5.54
CA LEU A 345 25.78 9.58 4.49
C LEU A 345 26.15 10.95 5.08
N THR A 346 25.47 11.34 6.15
CA THR A 346 25.62 12.65 6.79
C THR A 346 26.15 12.51 8.22
N LYS A 347 26.74 13.61 8.73
CA LYS A 347 27.09 13.74 10.16
C LYS A 347 26.06 14.53 10.95
N HIS A 348 25.16 15.22 10.26
CA HIS A 348 24.11 16.01 10.87
C HIS A 348 22.82 15.20 10.89
N PRO A 349 22.14 15.13 12.05
CA PRO A 349 20.83 14.50 12.13
C PRO A 349 19.86 15.10 11.13
N ASP A 350 19.06 14.23 10.53
CA ASP A 350 17.91 14.57 9.71
C ASP A 350 16.65 14.00 10.36
N SER A 351 15.49 14.26 9.79
CA SER A 351 14.21 13.74 10.27
C SER A 351 13.40 13.10 9.15
N ILE A 352 12.77 11.96 9.43
CA ILE A 352 11.80 11.32 8.54
C ILE A 352 10.42 11.33 9.19
N ASP A 353 9.35 11.46 8.39
CA ASP A 353 7.99 11.32 8.87
C ASP A 353 7.60 9.83 8.98
N GLY A 354 6.80 9.49 9.99
CA GLY A 354 6.33 8.13 10.24
C GLY A 354 5.56 7.53 9.06
N LEU A 355 4.93 8.36 8.23
CA LEU A 355 4.25 7.97 6.99
C LEU A 355 5.21 7.29 5.98
N ASN A 356 6.47 7.72 5.96
CA ASN A 356 7.46 7.27 4.98
C ASN A 356 8.13 5.95 5.39
N ILE A 357 7.87 5.45 6.60
CA ILE A 357 8.45 4.21 7.10
C ILE A 357 7.76 3.01 6.44
N VAL A 358 8.53 2.00 6.04
CA VAL A 358 7.97 0.75 5.52
C VAL A 358 7.29 -0.02 6.68
N LYS A 359 5.96 -0.17 6.60
CA LYS A 359 5.11 -0.84 7.61
C LYS A 359 4.50 -2.13 7.10
N SER A 360 4.43 -3.13 7.96
CA SER A 360 3.63 -4.35 7.79
C SER A 360 2.23 -4.18 8.40
N LYS A 361 1.41 -5.24 8.37
CA LYS A 361 0.12 -5.30 9.07
C LYS A 361 0.22 -5.19 10.60
N ILE A 362 1.39 -5.44 11.18
CA ILE A 362 1.66 -5.44 12.62
C ILE A 362 2.78 -4.43 12.96
N GLY A 363 2.81 -3.31 12.24
CA GLY A 363 3.70 -2.19 12.55
C GLY A 363 4.95 -2.06 11.66
N PRO A 364 5.82 -1.08 11.97
CA PRO A 364 7.00 -0.74 11.17
C PRO A 364 8.06 -1.84 11.13
N LEU A 365 8.73 -1.95 9.99
CA LEU A 365 9.93 -2.78 9.87
C LEU A 365 11.12 -1.99 10.40
N TYR A 366 12.00 -2.70 11.10
CA TYR A 366 13.25 -2.15 11.61
C TYR A 366 14.22 -3.28 11.91
N PHE A 367 15.50 -2.95 12.02
CA PHE A 367 16.56 -3.84 12.45
C PHE A 367 17.30 -3.21 13.63
N CYS A 368 17.31 -3.88 14.79
CA CYS A 368 18.06 -3.44 15.96
C CYS A 368 19.54 -3.66 15.70
N GLN A 369 20.29 -2.57 15.65
CA GLN A 369 21.74 -2.61 15.62
C GLN A 369 22.29 -1.26 16.03
N LYS A 370 23.05 -1.23 17.12
CA LYS A 370 23.78 -0.03 17.53
C LYS A 370 24.95 0.24 16.58
N LEU A 371 24.89 1.36 15.87
CA LEU A 371 25.96 1.81 14.99
C LEU A 371 26.91 2.77 15.71
N ALA A 372 28.21 2.58 15.52
CA ALA A 372 29.19 3.59 15.94
C ALA A 372 29.01 4.83 15.04
N LEU A 373 28.76 6.02 15.58
CA LEU A 373 28.55 7.23 14.77
C LEU A 373 29.88 7.84 14.30
N ARG A 374 30.65 7.10 13.51
CA ARG A 374 31.97 7.48 12.97
C ARG A 374 31.98 7.38 11.44
N LYS A 375 32.86 8.14 10.78
CA LYS A 375 32.89 8.31 9.31
C LYS A 375 33.09 7.00 8.52
N ASN A 376 33.63 5.95 9.16
CA ASN A 376 33.92 4.66 8.54
C ASN A 376 33.04 3.53 9.07
N THR A 377 31.93 3.85 9.74
CA THR A 377 31.02 2.82 10.20
C THR A 377 30.28 2.24 9.02
N ILE A 378 30.37 0.91 8.90
CA ILE A 378 29.73 0.14 7.85
C ILE A 378 28.62 -0.69 8.51
N PHE A 379 27.41 -0.54 7.97
CA PHE A 379 26.29 -1.43 8.23
C PHE A 379 26.20 -2.43 7.09
N GLU A 380 26.42 -3.72 7.37
CA GLU A 380 26.22 -4.77 6.40
C GLU A 380 24.77 -5.24 6.48
N MET A 381 23.99 -5.00 5.43
CA MET A 381 22.56 -5.32 5.44
C MET A 381 22.36 -6.83 5.40
N PRO A 382 21.71 -7.43 6.42
CA PRO A 382 21.46 -8.85 6.43
C PRO A 382 20.43 -9.23 5.36
N GLY A 383 20.66 -10.36 4.70
CA GLY A 383 19.76 -10.85 3.64
C GLY A 383 18.33 -11.08 4.13
N GLY A 384 18.14 -11.56 5.37
CA GLY A 384 16.83 -11.71 5.99
C GLY A 384 16.05 -10.39 6.10
N PHE A 385 16.73 -9.31 6.47
CA PHE A 385 16.14 -7.99 6.58
C PHE A 385 15.77 -7.41 5.21
N TYR A 386 16.67 -7.51 4.23
CA TYR A 386 16.38 -7.12 2.84
C TYR A 386 15.16 -7.86 2.28
N ASN A 387 15.13 -9.18 2.46
CA ASN A 387 14.04 -10.02 1.96
C ASN A 387 12.71 -9.65 2.64
N ALA A 388 12.71 -9.38 3.95
CA ALA A 388 11.52 -8.93 4.67
C ALA A 388 10.99 -7.59 4.14
N ILE A 389 11.87 -6.60 3.94
CA ILE A 389 11.52 -5.31 3.36
C ILE A 389 10.90 -5.50 1.98
N MET A 390 11.57 -6.22 1.10
CA MET A 390 11.11 -6.43 -0.27
C MET A 390 9.78 -7.18 -0.34
N LYS A 391 9.57 -8.18 0.54
CA LYS A 391 8.28 -8.88 0.66
C LYS A 391 7.17 -7.92 1.08
N VAL A 392 7.38 -7.11 2.11
CA VAL A 392 6.36 -6.17 2.61
C VAL A 392 6.03 -5.10 1.58
N ILE A 393 7.06 -4.52 0.94
CA ILE A 393 6.87 -3.56 -0.16
C ILE A 393 6.04 -4.18 -1.29
N ASN A 394 6.34 -5.41 -1.70
CA ASN A 394 5.60 -6.10 -2.77
C ASN A 394 4.22 -6.61 -2.34
N LEU A 395 3.97 -6.89 -1.06
CA LEU A 395 2.69 -7.42 -0.58
C LEU A 395 1.65 -6.33 -0.36
N TYR A 396 2.08 -5.16 0.11
CA TYR A 396 1.18 -4.14 0.61
C TYR A 396 1.17 -2.85 -0.21
N TRP A 397 2.19 -2.61 -1.04
CA TRP A 397 2.29 -1.34 -1.79
C TRP A 397 2.53 -1.43 -3.29
N PHE A 398 2.78 -2.61 -3.88
CA PHE A 398 3.01 -2.76 -5.32
C PHE A 398 2.20 -3.87 -5.98
#